data_AF-X0XQW9-F1
#
_entry.id   AF-X0XQW9-F1
#
_cell.length_a   1.000
_cell.length_b   1.000
_cell.length_c   1.000
_cell.angle_alpha   90.00
_cell.angle_beta   90.00
_cell.angle_gamma   90.00
#
_symmetry.space_group_name_H-M   'P 1'
#
loop_
_entity.id
_entity.type
_entity.pdbx_description
1 polymer ?
#
loop_
_entity_poly.entity_id
_entity_poly.type
_entity_poly.pdbx_seq_one_letter_code
_entity_poly.pdbx_strand_id
1 'polypeptide(L)' 'MDTINTISTWTDIIQYFFPIFTVPTTEIFLNLITGWILCTAKHTITGILPFADPTGQKAHDAYHRFFPDASWAMSEL' A
#
# COMPACT_ATOMS: atom_id res chain seq x y z
N MET A 1 2.52 -0.87 -25.02
CA MET A 1 1.57 -0.19 -24.12
C MET A 1 2.10 1.21 -23.92
N ASP A 2 1.31 2.24 -24.17
CA ASP A 2 1.73 3.62 -23.93
C ASP A 2 1.57 3.97 -22.43
N THR A 3 2.24 5.03 -22.00
CA THR A 3 2.31 5.43 -20.59
C THR A 3 0.92 5.75 -20.02
N ILE A 4 0.02 6.30 -20.84
CA ILE A 4 -1.35 6.64 -20.44
C ILE A 4 -2.11 5.38 -20.03
N ASN A 5 -2.11 4.34 -20.87
CA ASN A 5 -2.78 3.08 -20.53
C ASN A 5 -2.15 2.41 -19.31
N THR A 6 -0.83 2.53 -19.12
CA THR A 6 -0.16 1.94 -17.95
C THR A 6 -0.58 2.64 -16.65
N ILE A 7 -0.64 3.98 -16.66
CA ILE A 7 -1.08 4.77 -15.50
C ILE A 7 -2.54 4.50 -15.16
N SER A 8 -3.43 4.46 -16.17
CA SER A 8 -4.86 4.20 -15.93
C SER A 8 -5.06 2.78 -15.39
N THR A 9 -4.47 1.77 -16.02
CA THR A 9 -4.57 0.38 -15.54
C THR A 9 -4.03 0.21 -14.13
N TRP A 10 -2.90 0.84 -13.82
CA TRP A 10 -2.35 0.84 -12.46
C TRP A 10 -3.31 1.48 -11.46
N THR A 11 -3.85 2.65 -11.80
CA THR A 11 -4.80 3.38 -10.95
C THR A 11 -6.06 2.54 -10.70
N ASP A 12 -6.59 1.89 -11.73
CA ASP A 12 -7.78 1.04 -11.63
C ASP A 12 -7.55 -0.15 -10.68
N ILE A 13 -6.40 -0.82 -10.81
CA ILE A 13 -6.03 -1.94 -9.93
C ILE A 13 -5.96 -1.48 -8.49
N ILE A 14 -5.37 -0.31 -8.21
CA ILE A 14 -5.23 0.20 -6.85
C ILE A 14 -6.58 0.61 -6.26
N GLN A 15 -7.41 1.30 -7.04
CA GLN A 15 -8.73 1.76 -6.62
C GLN A 15 -9.69 0.60 -6.34
N TYR A 16 -9.53 -0.55 -7.01
CA TYR A 16 -10.31 -1.76 -6.74
C TYR A 16 -10.22 -2.21 -5.26
N PHE A 17 -9.08 -2.00 -4.60
CA PHE A 17 -8.90 -2.38 -3.19
C PHE A 17 -9.42 -1.34 -2.18
N PHE A 18 -9.72 -0.11 -2.61
CA PHE A 18 -10.16 0.95 -1.68
C PHE A 18 -11.41 0.61 -0.85
N PRO A 19 -12.47 -0.03 -1.39
CA PRO A 19 -13.65 -0.38 -0.57
C PRO A 19 -13.37 -1.48 0.45
N ILE A 20 -12.26 -2.22 0.34
CA ILE A 20 -11.88 -3.29 1.27
C ILE A 20 -11.41 -2.71 2.61
N PHE A 21 -10.90 -1.48 2.61
CA PHE A 21 -10.23 -0.87 3.75
C PHE A 21 -11.00 0.33 4.33
N THR A 22 -10.74 0.65 5.59
CA THR A 22 -11.12 1.95 6.16
C THR A 22 -10.14 3.05 5.73
N VAL A 23 -10.55 4.32 5.76
CA VAL A 23 -9.73 5.46 5.30
C VAL A 23 -8.27 5.44 5.81
N PRO A 24 -8.00 5.24 7.12
CA PRO A 24 -6.62 5.17 7.62
C PRO A 24 -5.82 3.98 7.07
N THR A 25 -6.49 2.84 6.85
CA THR A 25 -5.87 1.62 6.31
C THR A 25 -5.58 1.76 4.82
N THR A 26 -6.42 2.48 4.06
CA THR A 26 -6.19 2.76 2.63
C THR A 26 -4.90 3.54 2.41
N GLU A 27 -4.61 4.53 3.26
CA GLU A 27 -3.34 5.27 3.19
C GLU A 27 -2.12 4.36 3.45
N ILE A 28 -2.21 3.48 4.44
CA ILE A 28 -1.16 2.50 4.73
C ILE A 28 -0.98 1.54 3.56
N PHE A 29 -2.06 1.06 2.95
CA PHE A 29 -2.02 0.22 1.75
C PHE A 29 -1.29 0.91 0.59
N LEU A 30 -1.66 2.15 0.28
CA LEU A 30 -1.00 2.93 -0.78
C LEU A 30 0.50 3.05 -0.53
N ASN A 31 0.89 3.42 0.68
CA ASN A 31 2.31 3.51 1.08
C ASN A 31 3.03 2.17 0.93
N LEU A 32 2.43 1.07 1.41
CA LEU A 32 3.02 -0.28 1.29
C LEU A 32 3.23 -0.67 -0.18
N ILE A 33 2.26 -0.43 -1.05
CA ILE A 33 2.38 -0.74 -2.47
C ILE A 33 3.43 0.14 -3.15
N THR A 34 3.46 1.44 -2.87
CA THR A 34 4.52 2.34 -3.35
C THR A 34 5.89 1.84 -2.93
N GLY A 35 6.06 1.48 -1.65
CA GLY A 35 7.31 0.96 -1.14
C GLY A 35 7.70 -0.38 -1.78
N TRP A 36 6.72 -1.26 -2.02
CA TRP A 36 6.94 -2.54 -2.68
C TRP A 36 7.48 -2.39 -4.12
N ILE A 37 6.90 -1.46 -4.89
CA ILE A 37 7.30 -1.21 -6.28
C ILE A 37 8.68 -0.56 -6.36
N LEU A 38 8.95 0.43 -5.49
CA LEU A 38 10.18 1.19 -5.52
C LEU A 38 11.38 0.44 -4.90
N CYS A 39 11.12 -0.49 -3.98
CA CYS A 39 12.18 -1.25 -3.34
C CYS A 39 12.77 -2.26 -4.32
N THR A 40 14.07 -2.14 -4.59
CA THR A 40 14.84 -3.13 -5.38
C THR A 40 15.56 -4.16 -4.50
N ALA A 41 15.46 -4.01 -3.19
CA ALA A 41 16.07 -4.87 -2.19
C ALA A 41 15.06 -5.91 -1.65
N LYS A 42 15.13 -6.24 -0.36
CA LYS A 42 14.21 -7.21 0.27
C LYS A 42 12.83 -6.58 0.46
N HIS A 43 11.81 -7.22 -0.09
CA HIS A 43 10.40 -6.86 0.06
C HIS A 43 9.81 -7.37 1.39
N THR A 44 10.38 -6.93 2.51
CA THR A 44 9.77 -7.08 3.84
C THR A 44 9.18 -5.75 4.28
N ILE A 45 8.24 -5.73 5.24
CA ILE A 45 7.64 -4.47 5.74
C ILE A 45 8.73 -3.46 6.15
N THR A 46 9.71 -3.90 6.93
CA THR A 46 10.84 -3.05 7.31
C THR A 46 11.73 -2.67 6.12
N GLY A 47 11.92 -3.58 5.16
CA GLY A 47 12.76 -3.36 3.98
C GLY A 47 12.19 -2.36 2.99
N ILE A 48 10.86 -2.27 2.89
CA ILE A 48 10.19 -1.31 2.00
C ILE A 48 9.92 0.04 2.68
N LEU A 49 10.02 0.13 4.01
CA LEU A 49 9.64 1.31 4.79
C LEU A 49 10.33 2.61 4.34
N PRO A 50 11.64 2.63 4.00
CA PRO A 50 12.30 3.85 3.50
C PRO A 50 11.67 4.42 2.21
N PHE A 51 10.95 3.58 1.45
CA PHE A 51 10.26 3.95 0.22
C PHE A 51 8.75 4.18 0.45
N ALA A 52 8.16 3.47 1.41
CA ALA A 52 6.75 3.57 1.77
C ALA A 52 6.42 4.84 2.59
N ASP A 53 7.33 5.28 3.47
CA ASP A 53 7.19 6.49 4.28
C ASP A 53 8.56 7.12 4.56
N PRO A 54 9.16 7.77 3.55
CA PRO A 54 10.51 8.32 3.66
C PRO A 54 10.65 9.41 4.73
N THR A 55 9.53 10.04 5.13
CA THR A 55 9.49 11.12 6.11
C THR A 55 9.02 10.68 7.49
N GLY A 56 8.60 9.42 7.66
CA GLY A 56 8.11 8.89 8.93
C GLY A 56 6.83 9.58 9.44
N GLN A 57 5.86 9.86 8.55
CA GLN A 57 4.59 10.49 8.92
C GLN A 57 3.73 9.58 9.81
N LYS A 58 3.87 8.26 9.68
CA LYS A 58 3.15 7.26 10.48
C LYS A 58 4.15 6.54 11.38
N ALA A 59 3.66 6.07 12.53
CA ALA A 59 4.44 5.19 13.38
C ALA A 59 4.78 3.90 12.60
N HIS A 60 6.02 3.42 12.74
CA HIS A 60 6.49 2.22 12.01
C HIS A 60 5.59 1.01 12.28
N ASP A 61 5.08 0.87 13.51
CA ASP A 61 4.18 -0.22 13.87
C ASP A 61 2.86 -0.20 13.08
N ALA A 62 2.39 0.94 12.59
CA ALA A 62 1.19 1.03 11.74
C ALA A 62 1.31 0.15 10.48
N TYR A 63 2.51 0.03 9.91
CA TYR A 63 2.76 -0.80 8.73
C TYR A 63 2.79 -2.29 9.07
N HIS A 64 3.32 -2.66 10.24
CA HIS A 64 3.29 -4.05 10.72
C HIS A 64 1.88 -4.49 11.13
N ARG A 65 1.05 -3.55 11.59
CA ARG A 65 -0.35 -3.77 11.97
C ARG A 65 -1.30 -3.91 10.77
N PHE A 66 -0.87 -3.59 9.55
CA PHE A 66 -1.72 -3.63 8.36
C PHE A 66 -2.38 -5.01 8.13
N PHE A 67 -1.62 -6.10 8.26
CA PHE A 67 -2.14 -7.45 8.07
C PHE A 67 -2.87 -8.03 9.30
N PRO A 68 -2.33 -7.94 10.52
CA PRO A 68 -2.98 -8.58 11.68
C PRO A 68 -4.13 -7.76 12.28
N ASP A 69 -4.07 -6.43 12.25
CA ASP A 69 -4.93 -5.58 13.08
C ASP A 69 -5.88 -4.67 12.29
N ALA A 70 -5.67 -4.50 10.98
CA ALA A 70 -6.53 -3.62 10.21
C ALA A 70 -7.91 -4.25 9.94
N SER A 71 -8.95 -3.42 9.93
CA SER A 71 -10.31 -3.85 9.58
C SER A 71 -10.45 -3.97 8.06
N TRP A 72 -10.70 -5.19 7.59
CA TRP A 72 -10.88 -5.51 6.17
C TRP A 72 -12.32 -5.96 5.94
N ALA A 73 -12.97 -5.45 4.90
CA ALA A 73 -14.24 -5.97 4.43
C ALA A 73 -13.98 -7.29 3.67
N MET A 74 -13.86 -8.40 4.41
CA MET A 74 -13.48 -9.71 3.84
C MET A 74 -14.43 -10.22 2.75
N SER A 75 -15.66 -9.72 2.67
CA SER A 75 -16.60 -10.03 1.59
C SER A 75 -16.28 -9.34 0.26
N GLU A 76 -15.44 -8.30 0.29
CA GLU A 76 -15.05 -7.48 -0.86
C GLU A 76 -13.66 -7.87 -1.41
N LEU A 77 -12.99 -8.86 -0.80
CA LEU A 77 -11.68 -9.40 -1.18
C LEU A 77 -11.85 -10.67 -2.04
#